data_AF-A0A326UEL2-F1
#
_entry.id   AF-A0A326UEL2-F1
#
_cell.length_a   1.000
_cell.length_b   1.000
_cell.length_c   1.000
_cell.angle_alpha   90.00
_cell.angle_beta   90.00
_cell.angle_gamma   90.00
#
_symmetry.space_group_name_H-M   'P 1'
#
loop_
_entity.id
_entity.type
_entity.pdbx_description
1 polymer ?
#
loop_
_entity_poly.entity_id
_entity_poly.type
_entity_poly.pdbx_seq_one_letter_code
_entity_poly.pdbx_strand_id
1 'polypeptide(L)'
;MTNMLSKWAREFLQEDREAVISTLNRDGSAHVTTVWYLLADDGTLIITTPSRSQKIRNLRRDPRIALCVGAAGCSVSLYGRVSIIED
;
A
#
# COMPACT_ATOMS: atom_id res chain seq x y z
N MET A 1 11.98 -12.95 -6.36
CA MET A 1 12.67 -12.40 -5.17
C MET A 1 11.61 -12.15 -4.12
N THR A 2 11.61 -12.94 -3.04
CA THR A 2 10.71 -12.71 -1.91
C THR A 2 11.35 -11.59 -1.10
N ASN A 3 10.87 -10.36 -1.27
CA ASN A 3 11.47 -9.18 -0.68
C ASN A 3 11.01 -9.05 0.78
N MET A 4 11.67 -9.80 1.67
CA MET A 4 11.43 -9.72 3.11
C MET A 4 11.76 -8.29 3.58
N LEU A 5 10.88 -7.69 4.39
CA LEU A 5 11.15 -6.40 5.02
C LEU A 5 12.40 -6.49 5.90
N SER A 6 13.25 -5.48 5.88
CA SER A 6 14.32 -5.37 6.87
C SER A 6 13.72 -5.17 8.27
N LYS A 7 14.48 -5.52 9.32
CA LYS A 7 14.04 -5.31 10.71
C LYS A 7 13.62 -3.86 10.95
N TRP A 8 14.43 -2.90 10.50
CA TRP A 8 14.12 -1.47 10.61
C TRP A 8 12.84 -1.09 9.86
N ALA A 9 12.65 -1.56 8.62
CA ALA A 9 11.43 -1.25 7.86
C ALA A 9 10.19 -1.84 8.52
N ARG A 10 10.30 -3.03 9.11
CA ARG A 10 9.22 -3.66 9.87
C ARG A 10 8.86 -2.83 11.10
N GLU A 11 9.85 -2.44 11.92
CA GLU A 11 9.64 -1.60 13.10
C GLU A 11 9.04 -0.24 12.73
N PHE A 12 9.54 0.39 11.66
CA PHE A 12 9.04 1.67 11.15
C PHE A 12 7.58 1.61 10.69
N LEU A 13 7.18 0.49 10.06
CA LEU A 13 5.82 0.25 9.58
C LEU A 13 4.86 -0.27 10.67
N GLN A 14 5.36 -0.62 11.86
CA GLN A 14 4.50 -1.02 12.99
C GLN A 14 3.91 0.17 13.74
N GLU A 15 4.47 1.38 13.56
CA GLU A 15 3.91 2.60 14.14
C GLU A 15 2.64 3.04 13.41
N ASP A 16 1.73 3.71 14.14
CA ASP A 16 0.53 4.32 13.58
C ASP A 16 0.88 5.45 12.60
N ARG A 17 0.92 5.11 11.31
CA ARG A 17 1.27 6.04 10.23
C ARG A 17 0.28 5.94 9.08
N GLU A 18 0.16 7.03 8.34
CA GLU A 18 -0.51 7.03 7.06
C GLU A 18 0.49 6.69 5.94
N ALA A 19 0.00 5.98 4.93
CA ALA A 19 0.73 5.71 3.71
C ALA A 19 0.13 6.50 2.55
N VAL A 20 0.99 6.96 1.64
CA VAL A 20 0.57 7.46 0.33
C VAL A 20 0.70 6.31 -0.66
N ILE A 21 -0.41 5.94 -1.30
CA ILE A 21 -0.45 4.91 -2.34
C ILE A 21 -0.68 5.52 -3.72
N SER A 22 -0.16 4.84 -4.74
CA SER A 22 -0.44 5.12 -6.15
C SER A 22 -0.99 3.87 -6.83
N THR A 23 -2.12 4.05 -7.53
CA THR A 23 -2.77 3.04 -8.38
C THR A 23 -2.90 3.59 -9.79
N LEU A 24 -3.13 2.72 -10.79
CA LEU A 24 -3.19 3.17 -12.19
C LEU A 24 -4.63 3.42 -12.67
N ASN A 25 -4.87 4.64 -13.15
CA ASN A 25 -6.10 4.98 -13.88
C ASN A 25 -6.18 4.23 -15.21
N ARG A 26 -7.31 4.36 -15.93
CA ARG A 26 -7.54 3.68 -17.21
C ARG A 26 -6.58 4.11 -18.32
N ASP A 27 -6.17 5.37 -18.29
CA ASP A 27 -5.19 5.97 -19.20
C ASP A 27 -3.73 5.73 -18.77
N GLY A 28 -3.51 5.00 -17.68
CA GLY A 28 -2.18 4.76 -17.11
C GLY A 28 -1.64 5.88 -16.22
N SER A 29 -2.38 6.98 -16.02
CA SER A 29 -1.99 8.03 -15.08
C SER A 29 -2.04 7.53 -13.63
N ALA A 30 -1.22 8.14 -12.77
CA ALA A 30 -1.20 7.82 -11.35
C ALA A 30 -2.42 8.42 -10.63
N HIS A 31 -3.13 7.58 -9.89
CA HIS A 31 -4.14 7.97 -8.92
C HIS A 31 -3.58 7.79 -7.52
N VAL A 32 -3.28 8.92 -6.87
CA VAL A 32 -2.59 9.01 -5.59
C VAL A 32 -3.57 9.32 -4.47
N THR A 33 -3.53 8.54 -3.39
CA THR A 33 -4.39 8.76 -2.22
C THR A 33 -3.68 8.37 -0.93
N THR A 34 -4.02 9.02 0.17
CA THR A 34 -3.61 8.61 1.52
C THR A 34 -4.49 7.47 2.05
N VAL A 35 -3.89 6.55 2.79
CA VAL A 35 -4.57 5.42 3.46
C VAL A 35 -3.94 5.12 4.81
N TRP A 36 -4.76 4.62 5.73
CA TRP A 36 -4.28 3.87 6.88
C TRP A 36 -3.96 2.44 6.48
N TYR A 37 -3.03 1.82 7.19
CA TYR A 37 -2.64 0.44 6.96
C TYR A 37 -2.36 -0.27 8.29
N LEU A 38 -2.37 -1.59 8.24
CA LEU A 38 -1.88 -2.48 9.29
C LEU A 38 -0.77 -3.35 8.71
N LEU A 39 0.32 -3.51 9.44
CA LEU A 39 1.36 -4.50 9.12
C LEU A 39 1.04 -5.82 9.85
N ALA A 40 0.72 -6.87 9.09
CA ALA A 40 0.48 -8.21 9.61
C ALA A 40 1.79 -8.93 9.98
N ASP A 41 1.68 -10.00 10.76
CA ASP A 41 2.84 -10.73 11.27
C ASP A 41 3.70 -11.35 10.17
N ASP A 42 3.09 -11.76 9.06
CA ASP A 42 3.76 -12.31 7.89
C ASP A 42 4.46 -11.24 7.02
N GLY A 43 4.35 -9.96 7.38
CA GLY A 43 4.91 -8.84 6.64
C GLY A 43 3.97 -8.26 5.57
N THR A 44 2.72 -8.71 5.52
CA THR A 44 1.71 -8.19 4.59
C THR A 44 1.13 -6.87 5.09
N LEU A 45 1.02 -5.87 4.20
CA LEU A 45 0.28 -4.64 4.48
C LEU A 45 -1.21 -4.82 4.15
N ILE A 46 -2.06 -4.56 5.13
CA ILE A 46 -3.52 -4.63 5.02
C ILE A 46 -4.06 -3.20 4.99
N ILE A 47 -4.90 -2.90 4.00
CA ILE A 47 -5.56 -1.60 3.83
C ILE A 47 -7.07 -1.83 3.78
N THR A 48 -7.81 -1.18 4.68
CA THR A 48 -9.28 -1.18 4.64
C THR A 48 -9.76 0.07 3.91
N THR A 49 -10.65 -0.10 2.94
CA THR A 49 -11.17 1.02 2.14
C THR A 49 -12.58 0.69 1.60
N PRO A 50 -13.44 1.70 1.34
CA PRO A 50 -14.73 1.44 0.72
C PRO A 50 -14.59 0.72 -0.62
N SER A 51 -15.38 -0.35 -0.83
CA SER A 51 -15.34 -1.21 -2.01
C SER A 51 -15.63 -0.48 -3.33
N ARG A 52 -16.29 0.68 -3.28
CA ARG A 52 -16.62 1.52 -4.45
C ARG A 52 -15.57 2.60 -4.76
N SER A 53 -14.50 2.69 -3.97
CA SER A 53 -13.47 3.71 -4.14
C SER A 53 -12.73 3.59 -5.48
N GLN A 54 -12.21 4.70 -6.01
CA GLN A 54 -11.47 4.72 -7.29
C GLN A 54 -10.25 3.79 -7.25
N LYS A 55 -9.54 3.70 -6.11
CA LYS A 55 -8.40 2.78 -5.92
C LYS A 55 -8.80 1.31 -6.08
N ILE A 56 -9.96 0.89 -5.57
CA ILE A 56 -10.46 -0.49 -5.77
C ILE A 56 -10.85 -0.73 -7.23
N ARG A 57 -11.53 0.23 -7.88
CA ARG A 57 -11.82 0.14 -9.33
C ARG A 57 -10.55 0.03 -10.17
N ASN A 58 -9.49 0.76 -9.80
CA ASN A 58 -8.18 0.67 -10.45
C ASN A 58 -7.53 -0.69 -10.18
N LEU A 59 -7.47 -1.14 -8.92
CA LEU A 59 -6.79 -2.38 -8.50
C LEU A 59 -7.44 -3.66 -9.03
N ARG A 60 -8.77 -3.69 -9.20
CA ARG A 60 -9.46 -4.80 -9.88
C ARG A 60 -9.03 -4.95 -11.35
N ARG A 61 -8.61 -3.85 -11.98
CA ARG A 61 -8.23 -3.81 -13.40
C ARG A 61 -6.73 -4.02 -13.60
N ASP A 62 -5.92 -3.45 -12.71
CA ASP A 62 -4.47 -3.61 -12.65
C ASP A 62 -4.03 -3.69 -11.19
N PRO A 63 -3.56 -4.84 -10.70
CA PRO A 63 -3.26 -5.03 -9.28
C PRO A 63 -1.97 -4.36 -8.82
N ARG A 64 -1.22 -3.70 -9.72
CA ARG A 64 0.04 -3.02 -9.35
C ARG A 64 -0.23 -1.82 -8.46
N ILE A 65 0.55 -1.73 -7.39
CA ILE A 65 0.51 -0.62 -6.43
C ILE A 65 1.93 -0.18 -6.09
N ALA A 66 2.09 1.12 -5.86
CA ALA A 66 3.23 1.67 -5.14
C ALA A 66 2.74 2.31 -3.84
N LEU A 67 3.54 2.21 -2.78
CA LEU A 67 3.22 2.72 -1.46
C LEU A 67 4.47 3.40 -0.88
N CYS A 68 4.28 4.54 -0.22
CA CYS A 68 5.32 5.23 0.54
C CYS A 68 4.77 5.61 1.93
N VAL A 69 5.51 5.26 2.97
CA VAL A 69 5.28 5.73 4.34
C VAL A 69 6.43 6.65 4.70
N GLY A 70 6.12 7.92 4.97
CA GLY A 70 7.12 8.94 5.30
C GLY A 70 7.03 9.36 6.76
N ALA A 71 8.17 9.73 7.33
CA ALA A 71 8.30 10.47 8.58
C ALA A 71 9.39 11.55 8.40
N ALA A 72 9.68 12.30 9.46
CA ALA A 72 10.75 13.30 9.42
C ALA A 72 12.11 12.63 9.11
N GLY A 73 12.66 12.91 7.93
CA GLY A 73 14.00 12.47 7.53
C GLY A 73 14.13 11.01 7.10
N CYS A 74 13.04 10.23 7.05
CA CYS A 74 13.09 8.82 6.61
C CYS A 74 11.77 8.35 5.98
N SER A 75 11.86 7.30 5.17
CA SER A 75 10.69 6.67 4.56
C SER A 75 10.93 5.20 4.22
N VAL A 76 9.82 4.46 4.07
CA VAL A 76 9.79 3.12 3.49
C VAL A 76 8.92 3.17 2.25
N SER A 77 9.48 2.74 1.12
CA SER A 77 8.77 2.60 -0.15
C SER A 77 8.63 1.14 -0.53
N LEU A 78 7.43 0.74 -0.93
CA LEU A 78 7.10 -0.62 -1.35
C LEU A 78 6.42 -0.60 -2.71
N TYR A 79 6.72 -1.62 -3.51
CA TYR A 79 6.12 -1.84 -4.82
C TYR A 79 5.63 -3.28 -4.86
N GLY A 80 4.42 -3.49 -5.34
CA GLY A 80 3.86 -4.83 -5.30
C GLY A 80 2.55 -4.97 -6.04
N ARG A 81 1.86 -6.06 -5.72
CA ARG A 81 0.53 -6.38 -6.21
C ARG A 81 -0.42 -6.53 -5.03
N VAL A 82 -1.67 -6.14 -5.23
CA VAL A 82 -2.73 -6.25 -4.23
C VAL A 82 -3.60 -7.46 -4.51
N SER A 83 -3.93 -8.20 -3.46
CA SER A 83 -5.06 -9.13 -3.43
C SER A 83 -6.23 -8.44 -2.75
N ILE A 84 -7.40 -8.43 -3.38
CA ILE A 84 -8.61 -7.84 -2.80
C ILE A 84 -9.35 -8.96 -2.07
N ILE A 85 -9.60 -8.75 -0.79
CA ILE A 85 -10.42 -9.62 0.05
C ILE A 85 -11.77 -8.90 0.21
N GLU A 86 -12.85 -9.61 -0.13
CA GLU A 86 -14.22 -9.16 0.04
C GLU A 86 -14.89 -10.10 1.04
N ASP A 87 -15.80 -9.57 1.86
CA ASP A 87 -16.69 -10.37 2.71
C ASP A 87 -17.73 -11.13 1.85
#